data_AF-A0A927KWK3-F1
#
_entry.id   AF-A0A927KWK3-F1
#
_cell.length_a   1.000
_cell.length_b   1.000
_cell.length_c   1.000
_cell.angle_alpha   90.00
_cell.angle_beta   90.00
_cell.angle_gamma   90.00
#
_symmetry.space_group_name_H-M   'P 1'
#
loop_
_entity.id
_entity.type
_entity.pdbx_description
1 polymer ?
#
loop_
_entity_poly.entity_id
_entity_poly.type
_entity_poly.pdbx_seq_one_letter_code
_entity_poly.pdbx_strand_id
1 'polypeptide(L)'
;MASTFHAAGTTGWQSLVVGSGSKRFGVQVVTTHPVLIHVGQSAPAADTQDYVLLSAERTRELVLDLDAADTVYVKSDAATSVAVRGWKETRA
;
A
#
# COMPACT_ATOMS: atom_id res chain seq x y z
N MET A 1 -0.11 2.92 -19.20
CA MET A 1 -0.43 4.29 -18.75
C MET A 1 -0.39 4.31 -17.22
N ALA A 2 0.08 5.40 -16.59
CA ALA A 2 0.07 5.51 -15.13
C ALA A 2 -1.20 6.24 -14.66
N SER A 3 -1.76 5.80 -13.52
CA SER A 3 -2.92 6.42 -12.87
C SER A 3 -2.62 6.69 -11.40
N THR A 4 -3.16 7.76 -10.84
CA THR A 4 -2.98 8.11 -9.42
C THR A 4 -4.11 7.55 -8.56
N PHE A 5 -3.84 7.38 -7.27
CA PHE A 5 -4.84 6.97 -6.29
C PHE A 5 -4.51 7.56 -4.90
N HIS A 6 -5.47 7.46 -4.01
CA HIS A 6 -5.28 7.66 -2.58
C HIS A 6 -6.04 6.58 -1.80
N ALA A 7 -5.68 6.35 -0.56
CA ALA A 7 -6.44 5.48 0.34
C ALA A 7 -6.50 6.06 1.76
N ALA A 8 -7.65 5.83 2.40
CA ALA A 8 -7.85 6.12 3.82
C ALA A 8 -7.02 5.17 4.68
N GLY A 9 -6.65 5.60 5.88
CA GLY A 9 -6.04 4.74 6.87
C GLY A 9 -7.10 3.97 7.64
N THR A 10 -6.91 2.67 7.77
CA THR A 10 -7.77 1.76 8.54
C THR A 10 -6.90 0.88 9.43
N THR A 11 -7.41 0.50 10.60
CA THR A 11 -6.72 -0.42 11.51
C THR A 11 -6.72 -1.88 11.01
N GLY A 12 -7.66 -2.21 10.11
CA GLY A 12 -7.65 -3.46 9.35
C GLY A 12 -6.92 -3.33 8.02
N TRP A 13 -6.42 -4.46 7.50
CA TRP A 13 -5.83 -4.54 6.16
C TRP A 13 -6.88 -4.33 5.08
N GLN A 14 -6.55 -3.49 4.09
CA GLN A 14 -7.36 -3.27 2.89
C GLN A 14 -6.49 -3.41 1.64
N SER A 15 -7.07 -3.85 0.53
CA SER A 15 -6.37 -3.91 -0.76
C SER A 15 -6.15 -2.50 -1.31
N LEU A 16 -4.93 -2.25 -1.79
CA LEU A 16 -4.49 -0.95 -2.32
C LEU A 16 -4.24 -1.02 -3.84
N VAL A 17 -3.44 -1.99 -4.27
CA VAL A 17 -3.08 -2.20 -5.69
C VAL A 17 -3.11 -3.70 -5.99
N VAL A 18 -3.72 -4.10 -7.11
CA VAL A 18 -3.79 -5.50 -7.54
C VAL A 18 -2.89 -5.70 -8.76
N GLY A 19 -1.97 -6.66 -8.67
CA GLY A 19 -0.93 -6.95 -9.66
C GLY A 19 -1.46 -7.47 -10.99
N SER A 20 -2.65 -8.09 -11.00
CA SER A 20 -3.30 -8.55 -12.24
C SER A 20 -3.61 -7.38 -13.18
N GLY A 21 -3.91 -6.19 -12.63
CA GLY A 21 -4.14 -4.96 -13.41
C GLY A 21 -2.96 -3.98 -13.40
N SER A 22 -1.89 -4.25 -12.66
CA SER A 22 -0.79 -3.29 -12.46
C SER A 22 0.56 -3.99 -12.39
N LYS A 23 1.55 -3.47 -13.11
CA LYS A 23 2.91 -4.03 -13.14
C LYS A 23 3.88 -3.37 -12.16
N ARG A 24 3.57 -2.14 -11.74
CA ARG A 24 4.40 -1.32 -10.87
C ARG A 24 3.55 -0.30 -10.15
N PHE A 25 3.93 0.05 -8.93
CA PHE A 25 3.31 1.13 -8.19
C PHE A 25 4.31 1.91 -7.35
N GLY A 26 3.94 3.14 -7.01
CA GLY A 26 4.60 3.94 -6.00
C GLY A 26 3.59 4.46 -4.99
N VAL A 27 3.97 4.52 -3.72
CA VAL A 27 3.14 5.00 -2.62
C VAL A 27 3.93 5.93 -1.69
N GLN A 28 3.28 6.97 -1.21
CA GLN A 28 3.80 7.95 -0.25
C GLN A 28 2.84 8.10 0.92
N VAL A 29 3.38 8.10 2.15
CA VAL A 29 2.63 8.38 3.37
C VAL A 29 2.36 9.89 3.50
N VAL A 30 1.10 10.22 3.76
CA VAL A 30 0.63 11.61 3.95
C VAL A 30 0.02 11.87 5.33
N THR A 31 -0.13 10.82 6.15
CA THR A 31 -0.60 10.93 7.54
C THR A 31 0.57 10.91 8.53
N THR A 32 0.33 11.34 9.76
CA THR A 32 1.28 11.23 10.88
C THR A 32 1.34 9.81 11.46
N HIS A 33 0.31 9.00 11.22
CA HIS A 33 0.25 7.62 11.69
C HIS A 33 1.16 6.71 10.84
N PRO A 34 1.94 5.79 11.45
CA PRO A 34 2.64 4.78 10.69
C PRO A 34 1.68 3.95 9.82
N VAL A 35 2.11 3.69 8.60
CA VAL A 35 1.40 2.89 7.61
C VAL A 35 2.19 1.62 7.37
N LEU A 36 1.51 0.48 7.40
CA LEU A 36 2.09 -0.83 7.14
C LEU A 36 1.67 -1.26 5.74
N ILE A 37 2.63 -1.70 4.94
CA ILE A 37 2.42 -2.22 3.59
C ILE A 37 2.83 -3.69 3.56
N HIS A 38 1.92 -4.55 3.11
CA HIS A 38 2.20 -5.96 2.83
C HIS A 38 1.99 -6.23 1.34
N VAL A 39 2.82 -7.10 0.76
CA VAL A 39 2.65 -7.56 -0.63
C VAL A 39 2.53 -9.07 -0.59
N GLY A 40 1.43 -9.60 -1.10
CA GLY A 40 1.18 -11.03 -1.12
C GLY A 40 -0.03 -11.41 -1.95
N GLN A 41 -0.20 -12.71 -2.18
CA GLN A 41 -1.28 -13.26 -3.02
C GLN A 41 -2.66 -13.29 -2.34
N SER A 42 -2.71 -13.05 -1.03
CA SER A 42 -3.93 -13.03 -0.23
C SER A 42 -3.86 -11.99 0.88
N ALA A 43 -5.00 -11.62 1.45
CA ALA A 43 -5.03 -10.68 2.56
C ALA A 43 -4.25 -11.25 3.75
N PRO A 44 -3.33 -10.47 4.35
CA PRO A 44 -2.53 -10.95 5.47
C PRO A 44 -3.38 -11.16 6.73
N ALA A 45 -2.88 -12.00 7.64
CA ALA A 45 -3.41 -12.10 8.99
C ALA A 45 -3.34 -10.74 9.71
N ALA A 46 -4.28 -10.48 10.62
CA ALA A 46 -4.39 -9.19 11.31
C ALA A 46 -3.10 -8.81 12.07
N ASP A 47 -2.42 -9.81 12.62
CA ASP A 47 -1.22 -9.76 13.45
C ASP A 47 0.08 -10.10 12.71
N THR A 48 0.04 -10.24 11.38
CA THR A 48 1.25 -10.54 10.58
C THR A 48 2.39 -9.58 10.90
N GLN A 49 3.61 -10.12 10.93
CA GLN A 49 4.85 -9.35 11.03
C GLN A 49 5.55 -9.18 9.68
N ASP A 50 4.96 -9.73 8.61
CA ASP A 50 5.47 -9.59 7.25
C ASP A 50 4.93 -8.30 6.62
N TYR A 51 5.63 -7.19 6.86
CA TYR A 51 5.27 -5.89 6.32
C TYR A 51 6.47 -4.94 6.23
N VAL A 52 6.31 -3.90 5.42
CA VAL A 52 7.16 -2.72 5.42
C VAL A 52 6.44 -1.60 6.17
N LEU A 53 7.12 -1.00 7.15
CA LEU A 53 6.62 0.16 7.86
C LEU A 53 7.06 1.44 7.15
N LEU A 54 6.10 2.28 6.81
CA LEU A 54 6.29 3.61 6.26
C LEU A 54 5.77 4.67 7.25
N SER A 55 6.48 5.79 7.40
CA SER A 55 6.05 6.90 8.25
C SER A 55 6.57 8.23 7.74
N ALA A 56 5.93 9.33 8.15
CA ALA A 56 6.36 10.68 7.77
C ALA A 56 7.77 11.04 8.26
N GLU A 57 8.24 10.40 9.34
CA GLU A 57 9.54 10.66 9.98
C GLU A 57 10.66 9.70 9.52
N ARG A 58 10.32 8.64 8.79
CA ARG A 58 11.28 7.62 8.33
C ARG A 58 11.14 7.39 6.83
N THR A 59 11.07 6.13 6.40
CA THR A 59 10.77 5.75 5.03
C THR A 59 9.36 6.22 4.70
N ARG A 60 9.26 7.31 3.95
CA ARG A 60 7.97 7.90 3.60
C ARG A 60 7.39 7.34 2.31
N GLU A 61 8.22 6.73 1.47
CA GLU A 61 7.88 6.32 0.11
C GLU A 61 8.39 4.91 -0.19
N LEU A 62 7.63 4.20 -1.02
CA LEU A 62 7.94 2.87 -1.51
C LEU A 62 7.55 2.77 -2.98
N VAL A 63 8.43 2.20 -3.79
CA VAL A 63 8.18 1.90 -5.21
C VAL A 63 8.57 0.45 -5.45
N LEU A 64 7.66 -0.36 -5.99
CA LEU A 64 7.87 -1.77 -6.26
C LEU A 64 7.28 -2.17 -7.59
N ASP A 65 7.96 -3.10 -8.27
CA ASP A 65 7.38 -3.90 -9.34
C ASP A 65 6.51 -5.02 -8.72
N LEU A 66 5.48 -5.44 -9.43
CA LEU A 66 4.51 -6.43 -8.96
C LEU A 66 4.42 -7.60 -9.92
N ASP A 67 4.33 -8.82 -9.39
CA ASP A 67 3.86 -9.96 -10.16
C ASP A 67 2.34 -9.91 -10.35
N ALA A 68 1.84 -10.61 -11.37
CA ALA A 68 0.41 -10.59 -11.70
C ALA A 68 -0.49 -11.20 -10.60
N ALA A 69 0.09 -12.05 -9.75
CA ALA A 69 -0.60 -12.68 -8.63
C ALA A 69 -0.59 -11.84 -7.34
N ASP A 70 0.24 -10.80 -7.28
CA ASP A 70 0.42 -10.02 -6.06
C ASP A 70 -0.73 -9.06 -5.83
N THR A 71 -1.02 -8.79 -4.56
CA THR A 71 -1.85 -7.68 -4.13
C THR A 71 -1.11 -6.94 -3.02
N VAL A 72 -1.11 -5.62 -3.13
CA VAL A 72 -0.59 -4.71 -2.12
C VAL A 72 -1.71 -4.43 -1.14
N TYR A 73 -1.44 -4.64 0.14
CA TYR A 73 -2.35 -4.34 1.24
C TYR A 73 -1.78 -3.24 2.11
N VAL A 74 -2.66 -2.43 2.67
CA VAL A 74 -2.32 -1.33 3.55
C VAL A 74 -3.15 -1.37 4.83
N LYS A 75 -2.53 -1.00 5.95
CA LYS A 75 -3.23 -0.59 7.18
C LYS A 75 -2.45 0.53 7.85
N SER A 76 -3.06 1.20 8.82
CA SER A 76 -2.42 2.22 9.64
C SER A 76 -2.66 1.96 11.12
N ASP A 77 -1.86 2.56 12.00
CA ASP A 77 -2.06 2.43 13.46
C ASP A 77 -3.43 2.97 13.89
N ALA A 78 -3.86 4.06 13.26
CA ALA A 78 -5.13 4.72 13.53
C ALA A 78 -5.89 5.05 12.24
N ALA A 79 -7.20 5.25 12.37
CA ALA A 79 -8.04 5.63 11.25
C ALA A 79 -7.77 7.09 10.82
N THR A 80 -7.68 7.34 9.52
CA THR A 80 -7.52 8.68 8.96
C THR A 80 -8.17 8.78 7.58
N SER A 81 -8.63 9.97 7.19
CA SER A 81 -9.31 10.17 5.91
C SER A 81 -8.41 9.91 4.70
N VAL A 82 -7.11 10.20 4.82
CA VAL A 82 -6.11 9.91 3.79
C VAL A 82 -4.80 9.50 4.47
N ALA A 83 -4.41 8.23 4.34
CA ALA A 83 -3.14 7.72 4.86
C ALA A 83 -2.04 7.75 3.81
N VAL A 84 -2.38 7.38 2.57
CA VAL A 84 -1.43 7.28 1.47
C VAL A 84 -1.94 7.89 0.19
N ARG A 85 -1.00 8.36 -0.63
CA ARG A 85 -1.22 8.72 -2.04
C ARG A 85 -0.22 7.96 -2.89
N GLY A 86 -0.58 7.66 -4.12
CA GLY A 86 0.29 6.87 -4.98
C GLY A 86 -0.06 6.94 -6.44
N TRP A 87 0.70 6.18 -7.21
CA TRP A 87 0.48 5.93 -8.63
C TRP A 87 0.69 4.46 -8.94
N LYS A 88 0.05 3.98 -10.00
CA LYS A 88 0.21 2.61 -10.51
C LYS A 88 0.26 2.61 -12.04
N GLU A 89 1.11 1.76 -12.59
CA GLU A 89 1.22 1.53 -14.02
C GLU A 89 0.39 0.32 -14.43
N THR A 90 -0.54 0.52 -15.38
CA THR A 90 -1.36 -0.56 -15.93
C THR A 90 -0.50 -1.64 -16.57
N ARG A 91 -0.88 -2.90 -16.32
CA ARG A 91 -0.34 -4.07 -17.02
C ARG A 91 -1.03 -4.20 -18.39
N ALA A 92 -0.24 -4.38 -19.45
CA ALA A 92 -0.73 -4.63 -20.81
C ALA A 92 -0.97 -6.12 -21.03
#